data_AF-A0A1Y3RJG7-F1
#
_entry.id   AF-A0A1Y3RJG7-F1
#
_cell.length_a   1.000
_cell.length_b   1.000
_cell.length_c   1.000
_cell.angle_alpha   90.00
_cell.angle_beta   90.00
_cell.angle_gamma   90.00
#
_symmetry.space_group_name_H-M   'P 1'
#
loop_
_entity.id
_entity.type
_entity.pdbx_description
1 polymer ?
#
loop_
_entity_poly.entity_id
_entity_poly.type
_entity_poly.pdbx_seq_one_letter_code
_entity_poly.pdbx_strand_id
1 'polypeptide(L)' 'MIPCQQTCSSYCEGCHKSCAQWANFQQQKSRERQAKKDYLKYYNELCGAVARQFKAIGAVYMAR' A
#
# COMPACT_ATOMS: atom_id res chain seq x y z
N MET A 1 0.66 -19.33 3.35
CA MET A 1 0.11 -19.81 2.06
C MET A 1 0.99 -19.29 0.94
N ILE A 2 1.50 -20.17 0.06
CA ILE A 2 2.30 -19.78 -1.11
C ILE A 2 1.36 -19.81 -2.32
N PRO A 3 0.88 -18.67 -2.85
CA PRO A 3 -0.13 -18.67 -3.91
C PRO A 3 0.34 -19.35 -5.20
N CYS A 4 1.65 -19.40 -5.46
CA CYS A 4 2.24 -20.19 -6.54
C CYS A 4 1.78 -21.66 -6.55
N GLN A 5 1.53 -22.27 -5.38
CA GLN A 5 1.02 -23.64 -5.28
C GLN A 5 -0.40 -23.79 -5.83
N GLN A 6 -1.19 -22.72 -5.78
CA GLN A 6 -2.59 -22.71 -6.21
C GLN A 6 -2.76 -22.23 -7.65
N THR A 7 -1.84 -21.41 -8.15
CA THR A 7 -2.01 -20.71 -9.43
C THR A 7 -1.03 -21.13 -10.53
N CYS A 8 0.05 -21.85 -10.21
CA CYS A 8 0.99 -22.33 -11.21
C CYS A 8 0.57 -23.72 -11.70
N SER A 9 0.31 -23.83 -13.00
CA SER A 9 -0.07 -25.09 -13.65
C SER A 9 1.06 -26.14 -13.65
N SER A 10 2.31 -25.71 -13.53
CA SER A 10 3.50 -26.57 -13.49
C SER A 10 4.15 -26.59 -12.11
N TYR A 11 3.35 -26.46 -11.05
CA TYR A 11 3.86 -26.43 -9.69
C TYR A 11 4.58 -27.74 -9.31
N CYS A 12 5.77 -27.59 -8.74
CA CYS A 12 6.49 -28.62 -8.00
C CYS A 12 6.95 -28.08 -6.65
N GLU A 13 7.37 -28.95 -5.73
CA GLU A 13 7.89 -28.50 -4.43
C GLU A 13 9.07 -27.54 -4.63
N GLY A 14 9.01 -26.35 -4.01
CA GLY A 14 10.01 -25.30 -4.18
C GLY A 14 9.86 -24.41 -5.43
N CYS A 15 8.89 -24.67 -6.31
CA CYS A 15 8.66 -23.92 -7.57
C CYS A 15 8.61 -22.40 -7.38
N HIS A 16 8.02 -21.89 -6.29
CA HIS A 16 7.93 -20.45 -5.99
C HIS A 16 9.28 -19.72 -5.91
N LYS A 17 10.41 -20.42 -5.77
CA LYS A 17 11.75 -19.82 -5.74
C LYS A 17 12.26 -19.45 -7.13
N SER A 18 11.82 -20.15 -8.18
CA SER A 18 12.27 -19.98 -9.57
C SER A 18 11.12 -19.80 -10.57
N CYS A 19 9.87 -19.78 -10.12
CA CYS A 19 8.69 -19.64 -10.98
C CYS A 19 8.58 -18.23 -11.56
N ALA A 20 8.70 -18.12 -12.87
CA ALA A 20 8.55 -16.86 -13.60
C ALA A 20 7.14 -16.26 -13.45
N GLN A 21 6.08 -17.08 -13.50
CA GLN A 21 4.71 -16.62 -13.30
C GLN A 21 4.52 -16.01 -11.90
N TRP A 22 5.09 -16.64 -10.87
CA TRP A 22 5.03 -16.15 -9.51
C TRP A 22 5.80 -14.84 -9.34
N ALA A 23 7.01 -14.74 -9.91
CA ALA A 23 7.79 -13.50 -9.89
C ALA A 23 7.04 -12.33 -10.55
N ASN A 24 6.44 -12.56 -11.72
CA ASN A 24 5.63 -11.56 -12.42
C ASN A 24 4.41 -11.13 -11.60
N PHE A 25 3.70 -12.09 -10.99
CA PHE A 25 2.57 -11.80 -10.11
C PHE A 25 3.01 -10.97 -8.89
N GLN A 26 4.12 -11.33 -8.25
CA GLN A 26 4.65 -10.57 -7.11
C GLN A 26 5.02 -9.14 -7.51
N GLN A 27 5.62 -8.95 -8.69
CA GLN A 27 5.93 -7.63 -9.22
C GLN A 27 4.67 -6.80 -9.46
N GLN A 28 3.65 -7.38 -10.09
CA GLN A 28 2.36 -6.72 -10.32
C GLN A 28 1.71 -6.32 -8.99
N LYS A 29 1.67 -7.23 -8.01
CA LYS A 29 1.15 -6.93 -6.66
C LYS A 29 1.99 -5.89 -5.92
N SER A 30 3.29 -5.84 -6.15
CA SER A 30 4.15 -4.79 -5.60
C SER A 30 3.75 -3.41 -6.15
N ARG A 31 3.57 -3.30 -7.47
CA ARG A 31 3.13 -2.06 -8.13
C ARG A 31 1.76 -1.60 -7.62
N GLU A 32 0.80 -2.52 -7.53
CA GLU A 32 -0.54 -2.23 -6.97
C GLU A 32 -0.47 -1.73 -5.52
N ARG A 33 0.36 -2.36 -4.68
CA ARG A 33 0.56 -1.92 -3.29
C ARG A 33 1.23 -0.55 -3.22
N GLN A 34 2.20 -0.28 -4.09
CA GLN A 34 2.87 1.01 -4.11
C GLN A 34 1.90 2.13 -4.48
N ALA A 35 1.10 1.95 -5.53
CA ALA A 35 0.08 2.92 -5.93
C ALA A 35 -0.92 3.22 -4.79
N LYS A 36 -1.35 2.19 -4.06
CA LYS A 36 -2.22 2.37 -2.88
C LYS A 36 -1.53 3.14 -1.76
N LYS A 37 -0.25 2.87 -1.50
CA LYS A 37 0.54 3.60 -0.50
C LYS A 37 0.68 5.07 -0.87
N ASP A 38 0.96 5.36 -2.15
CA ASP A 38 1.13 6.73 -2.63
C ASP A 38 -0.17 7.53 -2.50
N TYR A 39 -1.31 6.92 -2.86
CA TYR A 39 -2.64 7.50 -2.63
C TYR A 39 -2.87 7.82 -1.15
N LEU A 40 -2.69 6.84 -0.27
CA LEU A 40 -2.92 7.03 1.17
C LEU A 40 -1.97 8.08 1.76
N LYS A 41 -0.71 8.12 1.32
CA LYS A 41 0.27 9.11 1.76
C LYS A 41 -0.21 10.53 1.43
N TYR A 42 -0.59 10.78 0.18
CA TYR A 42 -1.06 12.10 -0.25
C TYR A 42 -2.26 12.57 0.58
N TYR A 43 -3.29 11.73 0.72
CA TYR A 43 -4.49 12.13 1.46
C TYR A 43 -4.27 12.25 2.96
N ASN A 44 -3.40 11.44 3.56
CA ASN A 44 -3.02 11.60 4.96
C ASN A 44 -2.30 12.94 5.20
N GLU A 45 -1.42 13.35 4.30
CA GLU A 45 -0.74 14.65 4.37
C GLU A 45 -1.73 15.81 4.24
N LEU A 46 -2.61 15.75 3.23
CA LEU A 46 -3.64 16.76 2.98
C LEU A 46 -4.61 16.90 4.16
N CYS A 47 -5.26 15.80 4.56
CA CYS A 47 -6.22 15.79 5.66
C CYS A 47 -5.53 16.19 6.98
N GLY A 48 -4.31 15.73 7.20
CA GLY A 48 -3.50 16.13 8.36
C GLY A 48 -3.20 17.63 8.38
N ALA A 49 -2.89 18.25 7.23
CA ALA A 49 -2.67 19.68 7.13
C ALA A 49 -3.92 20.48 7.47
N VAL A 50 -5.06 20.09 6.88
CA VAL A 50 -6.36 20.72 7.13
C VAL A 50 -6.74 20.62 8.62
N ALA A 51 -6.61 19.43 9.22
CA ALA A 51 -6.90 19.24 10.63
C ALA A 51 -6.03 20.13 11.55
N ARG A 52 -4.74 20.29 11.23
CA ARG A 52 -3.84 21.19 11.98
C ARG A 52 -4.26 22.65 11.85
N GLN A 53 -4.67 23.09 10.66
CA GLN A 53 -5.16 24.45 10.43
C GLN A 53 -6.40 24.75 11.29
N PHE A 54 -7.40 23.88 11.25
CA PHE A 54 -8.61 24.04 12.08
C PHE A 54 -8.29 24.04 13.58
N LYS A 55 -7.39 23.15 14.02
CA LYS A 55 -6.96 23.13 15.43
C LYS A 55 -6.27 24.43 15.83
N ALA A 56 -5.43 25.00 14.97
CA ALA A 56 -4.77 26.28 15.24
C ALA A 56 -5.79 27.43 15.32
N ILE A 57 -6.75 27.50 14.40
CA ILE A 57 -7.81 28.52 14.41
C ILE A 57 -8.65 28.41 15.69
N GLY A 58 -9.09 27.19 16.05
CA GLY A 58 -9.86 26.95 17.27
C GLY A 58 -9.08 27.31 18.54
N ALA A 59 -7.79 26.99 18.58
CA ALA A 59 -6.93 27.37 19.72
C ALA A 59 -6.76 28.89 19.85
N VAL A 60 -6.63 29.61 18.73
CA VAL A 60 -6.55 31.08 18.72
C VAL A 60 -7.85 31.73 19.21
N TYR A 61 -9.01 31.18 18.82
CA TYR A 61 -10.30 31.71 19.26
C TYR A 61 -10.53 31.53 20.77
N MET A 62 -10.09 30.40 21.34
CA MET A 62 -10.25 30.11 22.78
C MET A 62 -9.22 30.82 23.69
N ALA A 63 -8.15 31.37 23.10
CA ALA A 63 -7.12 32.12 23.83
C ALA A 63 -7.38 33.64 23.85
N ARG A 64 -8.45 34.10 23.21
CA ARG A 64 -8.96 35.48 23.23
C ARG A 64 -10.16 35.60 24.15
#